data_AF-A0A956KRY7-F1
#
_entry.id   AF-A0A956KRY7-F1
#
_cell.length_a   1.000
_cell.length_b   1.000
_cell.length_c   1.000
_cell.angle_alpha   90.00
_cell.angle_beta   90.00
_cell.angle_gamma   90.00
#
_symmetry.space_group_name_H-M   'P 1'
#
loop_
_entity.id
_entity.type
_entity.pdbx_description
1 polymer ?
#
loop_
_entity_poly.entity_id
_entity_poly.type
_entity_poly.pdbx_seq_one_letter_code
_entity_poly.pdbx_strand_id
1 'polypeptide(L)'
;MSRCSYDDRSQAAVDRDWARDARIRGAILDELDLRLEAALANLEEAEELIGRQEFNFANYRPAAGDVELTRLLTLPDISPLTYEAIEVDGNYINNLLEAATYDPLRDSDASATPVFLRHSIGAMRKQLIDHQRTVARQRGRDDDARRLVQKGSLDRKATLIDLQVDELQGDKQRFMVKSSVREWIEHGGEGELSRAAFNLADAYPEEFAAAIMPAAATWDGGWQIPEWNKLLKPTVRYRSPITRDQRFELIGTLFMAIACFVLVVIGPVVTATATAREREAGTLPVLRMTGMSANDLALAMIVGPNVFALVLGGSLLLSGAVLLALSGHVVGLVLPVVLLLALAAATHLTAIGLGDALLLQSM
;
A
#
# COMPACT_ATOMS: atom_id res chain seq x y z
N MET A 1 24.23 8.77 5.28
CA MET A 1 22.78 8.63 5.54
C MET A 1 22.02 9.08 4.31
N SER A 2 21.61 8.14 3.45
CA SER A 2 20.83 8.41 2.24
C SER A 2 19.39 8.74 2.66
N ARG A 3 18.91 9.95 2.33
CA ARG A 3 17.51 10.35 2.53
C ARG A 3 16.64 9.43 1.68
N CYS A 4 15.80 8.63 2.34
CA CYS A 4 14.77 7.84 1.69
C CYS A 4 13.86 8.80 0.92
N SER A 5 13.88 8.75 -0.42
CA SER A 5 12.73 9.21 -1.19
C SER A 5 11.69 8.10 -1.13
N TYR A 6 10.46 8.45 -0.79
CA TYR A 6 9.31 7.57 -0.97
C TYR A 6 8.73 7.87 -2.35
N ASP A 7 8.17 6.87 -3.01
CA ASP A 7 7.33 7.13 -4.18
C ASP A 7 5.97 7.60 -3.66
N ASP A 8 5.78 8.92 -3.56
CA ASP A 8 4.59 9.51 -2.94
C ASP A 8 3.29 9.04 -3.60
N ARG A 9 3.30 8.71 -4.90
CA ARG A 9 2.10 8.22 -5.61
C ARG A 9 1.76 6.78 -5.25
N SER A 10 2.77 5.91 -5.28
CA SER A 10 2.62 4.50 -4.93
C SER A 10 2.30 4.36 -3.43
N GLN A 11 2.92 5.18 -2.59
CA GLN A 11 2.61 5.24 -1.17
C GLN A 11 1.18 5.74 -0.93
N ALA A 12 0.70 6.76 -1.65
CA ALA A 12 -0.67 7.25 -1.51
C ALA A 12 -1.74 6.19 -1.85
N ALA A 13 -1.46 5.26 -2.79
CA ALA A 13 -2.37 4.15 -3.06
C ALA A 13 -2.42 3.17 -1.88
N VAL A 14 -1.26 2.74 -1.39
CA VAL A 14 -1.13 1.88 -0.20
C VAL A 14 -1.79 2.51 1.03
N ASP A 15 -1.69 3.82 1.17
CA ASP A 15 -2.30 4.58 2.26
C ASP A 15 -3.83 4.51 2.22
N ARG A 16 -4.43 4.62 1.03
CA ARG A 16 -5.88 4.51 0.85
C ARG A 16 -6.38 3.11 1.12
N ASP A 17 -5.70 2.10 0.57
CA ASP A 17 -6.06 0.70 0.76
C ASP A 17 -5.98 0.32 2.24
N TRP A 18 -4.88 0.68 2.90
CA TRP A 18 -4.72 0.48 4.34
C TRP A 18 -5.83 1.16 5.16
N ALA A 19 -6.16 2.41 4.85
CA ALA A 19 -7.19 3.15 5.57
C ALA A 19 -8.60 2.58 5.32
N ARG A 20 -8.88 2.03 4.13
CA ARG A 20 -10.12 1.29 3.85
C ARG A 20 -10.16 0.02 4.70
N ASP A 21 -9.14 -0.82 4.63
CA ASP A 21 -9.12 -2.12 5.31
C ASP A 21 -9.19 -1.94 6.83
N ALA A 22 -8.49 -0.94 7.37
CA ALA A 22 -8.59 -0.56 8.78
C ALA A 22 -10.03 -0.20 9.17
N ARG A 23 -10.71 0.66 8.40
CA ARG A 23 -12.12 1.03 8.66
C ARG A 23 -13.05 -0.17 8.60
N ILE A 24 -12.87 -1.06 7.63
CA ILE A 24 -13.67 -2.30 7.50
C ILE A 24 -13.47 -3.17 8.74
N ARG A 25 -12.22 -3.44 9.16
CA ARG A 25 -11.95 -4.20 10.39
C ARG A 25 -12.59 -3.57 11.61
N GLY A 26 -12.40 -2.27 11.80
CA GLY A 26 -12.99 -1.56 12.94
C GLY A 26 -14.51 -1.67 12.98
N ALA A 27 -15.17 -1.54 11.83
CA ALA A 27 -16.62 -1.66 11.73
C ALA A 27 -17.14 -3.09 11.98
N ILE A 28 -16.43 -4.11 11.50
CA ILE A 28 -16.74 -5.52 11.79
C ILE A 28 -16.56 -5.80 13.29
N LEU A 29 -15.48 -5.32 13.91
CA LEU A 29 -15.27 -5.48 15.35
C LEU A 29 -16.36 -4.79 16.19
N ASP A 30 -16.85 -3.64 15.74
CA ASP A 30 -17.98 -2.93 16.38
C ASP A 30 -19.30 -3.69 16.22
N GLU A 31 -19.55 -4.32 15.08
CA GLU A 31 -20.71 -5.21 14.92
C GLU A 31 -20.57 -6.47 15.79
N LEU A 32 -19.39 -7.09 15.85
CA LEU A 32 -19.16 -8.29 16.66
C LEU A 32 -19.46 -8.06 18.14
N ASP A 33 -19.16 -6.89 18.68
CA ASP A 33 -19.57 -6.54 20.04
C ASP A 33 -21.09 -6.63 20.22
N LEU A 34 -21.85 -5.99 19.34
CA LEU A 34 -23.31 -6.00 19.41
C LEU A 34 -23.86 -7.43 19.34
N ARG A 35 -23.27 -8.27 18.48
CA ARG A 35 -23.67 -9.67 18.33
C ARG A 35 -23.31 -10.52 19.53
N LEU A 36 -22.11 -10.35 20.09
CA LEU A 36 -21.67 -11.08 21.28
C LEU A 36 -22.46 -10.67 22.52
N GLU A 37 -22.76 -9.37 22.68
CA GLU A 37 -23.63 -8.86 23.75
C GLU A 37 -25.04 -9.41 23.63
N ALA A 38 -25.63 -9.37 22.44
CA ALA A 38 -26.96 -9.94 22.19
C ALA A 38 -26.99 -11.46 22.43
N ALA A 39 -25.97 -12.19 21.99
CA ALA A 39 -25.86 -13.63 22.24
C ALA A 39 -25.80 -13.94 23.75
N LEU A 40 -24.97 -13.22 24.50
CA LEU A 40 -24.85 -13.41 25.95
C LEU A 40 -26.15 -13.07 26.69
N ALA A 41 -26.83 -11.99 26.31
CA ALA A 41 -28.13 -11.62 26.87
C ALA A 41 -29.19 -12.69 26.57
N ASN A 42 -29.23 -13.21 25.34
CA ASN A 42 -30.14 -14.31 24.98
C ASN A 42 -29.89 -15.57 25.82
N LEU A 43 -28.63 -15.90 26.10
CA LEU A 43 -28.28 -17.06 26.94
C LEU A 43 -28.66 -16.86 28.40
N GLU A 44 -28.53 -15.65 28.92
CA GLU A 44 -28.99 -15.29 30.27
C GLU A 44 -30.52 -15.41 30.37
N GLU A 45 -31.26 -14.82 29.42
CA GLU A 45 -32.72 -14.91 29.38
C GLU A 45 -33.22 -16.34 29.16
N ALA A 46 -32.53 -17.16 28.34
CA ALA A 46 -32.85 -18.57 28.17
C ALA A 46 -32.71 -19.35 29.48
N GLU A 47 -31.64 -19.11 30.24
CA GLU A 47 -31.41 -19.76 31.53
C GLU A 47 -32.48 -19.38 32.57
N GLU A 48 -32.85 -18.10 32.63
CA GLU A 48 -33.96 -17.63 33.46
C GLU A 48 -35.30 -18.24 33.06
N LEU A 49 -35.55 -18.34 31.74
CA LEU A 49 -36.77 -18.94 31.20
C LEU A 49 -36.87 -20.43 31.58
N ILE A 50 -35.79 -21.19 31.44
CA ILE A 50 -35.70 -22.59 31.89
C ILE A 50 -35.83 -22.70 33.42
N GLY A 51 -35.46 -21.66 34.17
CA GLY A 51 -35.62 -21.58 35.62
C GLY A 51 -37.05 -21.37 36.10
N ARG A 52 -37.84 -20.60 35.34
CA ARG A 52 -39.18 -20.15 35.75
C ARG A 52 -40.34 -20.99 35.19
N GLN A 53 -40.12 -21.71 34.09
CA GLN A 53 -41.17 -22.43 33.36
C GLN A 53 -40.80 -23.92 33.20
N GLU A 54 -41.80 -24.79 33.34
CA GLU A 54 -41.64 -26.21 33.02
C GLU A 54 -41.79 -26.45 31.52
N PHE A 55 -40.84 -27.18 30.94
CA PHE A 55 -40.79 -27.52 29.52
C PHE A 55 -40.97 -29.04 29.34
N ASN A 56 -41.84 -29.43 28.41
CA ASN A 56 -42.04 -30.84 28.09
C ASN A 56 -41.07 -31.30 26.99
N PHE A 57 -39.82 -31.62 27.37
CA PHE A 57 -38.82 -32.13 26.42
C PHE A 57 -39.11 -33.55 25.91
N ALA A 58 -40.00 -34.30 26.57
CA ALA A 58 -40.39 -35.65 26.13
C ALA A 58 -41.14 -35.66 24.78
N ASN A 59 -41.52 -34.48 24.26
CA ASN A 59 -42.16 -34.35 22.96
C ASN A 59 -41.19 -34.42 21.76
N TYR A 60 -39.89 -34.61 22.00
CA TYR A 60 -38.83 -34.71 20.99
C TYR A 60 -38.71 -33.48 20.07
N ARG A 61 -39.26 -32.34 20.47
CA ARG A 61 -39.13 -31.08 19.73
C ARG A 61 -37.97 -30.27 20.29
N PRO A 62 -37.18 -29.60 19.44
CA PRO A 62 -36.20 -28.63 19.91
C PRO A 62 -36.84 -27.58 20.82
N ALA A 63 -36.15 -27.26 21.92
CA ALA A 63 -36.65 -26.31 22.93
C ALA A 63 -38.06 -26.65 23.45
N ALA A 64 -38.40 -27.95 23.50
CA ALA A 64 -39.73 -28.45 23.82
C ALA A 64 -40.87 -27.88 22.93
N GLY A 65 -40.54 -27.30 21.77
CA GLY A 65 -41.49 -26.64 20.88
C GLY A 65 -41.88 -25.22 21.31
N ASP A 66 -41.21 -24.64 22.31
CA ASP A 66 -41.45 -23.26 22.72
C ASP A 66 -40.76 -22.27 21.77
N VAL A 67 -41.53 -21.31 21.26
CA VAL A 67 -41.06 -20.35 20.26
C VAL A 67 -40.01 -19.41 20.84
N GLU A 68 -40.18 -19.01 22.10
CA GLU A 68 -39.30 -18.02 22.74
C GLU A 68 -37.96 -18.66 23.11
N LEU A 69 -38.00 -19.85 23.71
CA LEU A 69 -36.78 -20.61 23.98
C LEU A 69 -36.04 -20.97 22.68
N THR A 70 -36.76 -21.31 21.61
CA THR A 70 -36.13 -21.53 20.29
C THR A 70 -35.43 -20.26 19.78
N ARG A 71 -36.08 -19.10 19.89
CA ARG A 71 -35.51 -17.79 19.49
C ARG A 71 -34.24 -17.49 20.28
N LEU A 72 -34.26 -17.65 21.61
CA LEU A 72 -33.13 -17.36 22.49
C LEU A 72 -31.94 -18.29 22.27
N LEU A 73 -32.19 -19.58 21.98
CA LEU A 73 -31.14 -20.57 21.71
C LEU A 73 -30.59 -20.49 20.28
N THR A 74 -31.25 -19.74 19.39
CA THR A 74 -30.75 -19.46 18.05
C THR A 74 -29.77 -18.30 18.11
N LEU A 75 -28.49 -18.62 18.21
CA LEU A 75 -27.43 -17.63 18.36
C LEU A 75 -27.15 -16.86 17.05
N PRO A 76 -26.75 -15.59 17.14
CA PRO A 76 -26.39 -14.80 15.98
C PRO A 76 -25.12 -15.32 15.29
N ASP A 77 -25.02 -15.12 13.99
CA ASP A 77 -23.79 -15.33 13.24
C ASP A 77 -22.70 -14.39 13.74
N ILE A 78 -21.61 -14.92 14.27
CA ILE A 78 -20.45 -14.16 14.77
C ILE A 78 -19.30 -14.09 13.76
N SER A 79 -19.55 -14.41 12.48
CA SER A 79 -18.54 -14.29 11.43
C SER A 79 -17.91 -12.89 11.42
N PRO A 80 -16.58 -12.78 11.27
CA PRO A 80 -15.62 -13.83 10.87
C PRO A 80 -15.17 -14.82 11.97
N LEU A 81 -15.65 -14.68 13.22
CA LEU A 81 -15.44 -15.71 14.24
C LEU A 81 -16.36 -16.92 13.97
N THR A 82 -16.02 -18.07 14.53
CA THR A 82 -16.77 -19.31 14.35
C THR A 82 -17.09 -19.94 15.70
N TYR A 83 -18.30 -20.47 15.84
CA TYR A 83 -18.62 -21.37 16.93
C TYR A 83 -17.86 -22.68 16.75
N GLU A 84 -17.06 -23.04 17.75
CA GLU A 84 -16.46 -24.36 17.86
C GLU A 84 -17.43 -25.31 18.58
N ALA A 85 -17.42 -26.59 18.20
CA ALA A 85 -18.17 -27.61 18.91
C ALA A 85 -17.74 -27.67 20.38
N ILE A 86 -18.70 -27.66 21.31
CA ILE A 86 -18.42 -27.70 22.74
C ILE A 86 -18.69 -29.11 23.28
N GLU A 87 -17.79 -29.59 24.12
CA GLU A 87 -17.96 -30.85 24.84
C GLU A 87 -18.62 -30.57 26.19
N VAL A 88 -19.76 -31.22 26.43
CA VAL A 88 -20.57 -31.08 27.64
C VAL A 88 -20.94 -32.48 28.11
N ASP A 89 -20.58 -32.83 29.35
CA ASP A 89 -20.88 -34.13 29.95
C ASP A 89 -20.53 -35.33 29.06
N GLY A 90 -19.41 -35.24 28.31
CA GLY A 90 -18.93 -36.28 27.39
C GLY A 90 -19.62 -36.32 26.01
N ASN A 91 -20.46 -35.33 25.69
CA ASN A 91 -21.16 -35.19 24.42
C ASN A 91 -20.68 -33.94 23.68
N TYR A 92 -20.48 -34.05 22.36
CA TYR A 92 -20.17 -32.91 21.51
C TYR A 92 -21.45 -32.34 20.92
N ILE A 93 -21.68 -31.05 21.09
CA ILE A 93 -22.81 -30.34 20.49
C ILE A 93 -22.31 -29.24 19.57
N ASN A 94 -22.98 -29.07 18.43
CA ASN A 94 -22.66 -28.04 17.45
C ASN A 94 -23.54 -26.80 17.59
N ASN A 95 -24.72 -26.96 18.20
CA ASN A 95 -25.64 -25.86 18.48
C ASN A 95 -26.46 -26.16 19.75
N LEU A 96 -27.05 -25.12 20.34
CA LEU A 96 -27.83 -25.25 21.58
C LEU A 96 -29.22 -25.88 21.38
N LEU A 97 -29.78 -25.86 20.16
CA LEU A 97 -31.06 -26.51 19.87
C LEU A 97 -30.94 -28.04 19.94
N GLU A 98 -29.78 -28.60 19.60
CA GLU A 98 -29.42 -30.01 19.78
C GLU A 98 -29.39 -30.38 21.27
N ALA A 99 -28.79 -29.51 22.11
CA ALA A 99 -28.83 -29.68 23.57
C ALA A 99 -30.25 -29.54 24.14
N ALA A 100 -31.10 -28.75 23.49
CA ALA A 100 -32.49 -28.53 23.87
C ALA A 100 -33.47 -29.55 23.26
N THR A 101 -32.96 -30.65 22.69
CA THR A 101 -33.77 -31.77 22.18
C THR A 101 -33.50 -33.00 23.03
N TYR A 102 -34.56 -33.67 23.50
CA TYR A 102 -34.42 -34.91 24.26
C TYR A 102 -33.80 -36.02 23.40
N ASP A 103 -32.76 -36.66 23.92
CA ASP A 103 -32.10 -37.80 23.29
C ASP A 103 -32.02 -38.96 24.29
N PRO A 104 -32.70 -40.10 24.07
CA PRO A 104 -32.70 -41.24 24.99
C PRO A 104 -31.35 -41.97 25.11
N LEU A 105 -30.38 -41.70 24.22
CA LEU A 105 -29.03 -42.23 24.34
C LEU A 105 -28.15 -41.39 25.27
N ARG A 106 -28.46 -40.09 25.38
CA ARG A 106 -27.75 -39.13 26.24
C ARG A 106 -28.43 -38.97 27.59
N ASP A 107 -29.76 -38.82 27.56
CA ASP A 107 -30.59 -38.43 28.68
C ASP A 107 -31.24 -39.68 29.30
N SER A 108 -31.04 -39.90 30.60
CA SER A 108 -31.66 -41.03 31.31
C SER A 108 -33.20 -40.95 31.32
N ASP A 109 -33.75 -39.74 31.32
CA ASP A 109 -35.16 -39.42 31.10
C ASP A 109 -35.30 -37.97 30.59
N ALA A 110 -36.52 -37.55 30.24
CA ALA A 110 -36.79 -36.21 29.73
C ALA A 110 -36.52 -35.07 30.75
N SER A 111 -36.38 -35.37 32.04
CA SER A 111 -36.02 -34.40 33.06
C SER A 111 -34.51 -34.12 33.11
N ALA A 112 -33.69 -34.98 32.50
CA ALA A 112 -32.25 -34.75 32.35
C ALA A 112 -31.91 -33.72 31.26
N THR A 113 -32.73 -33.60 30.21
CA THR A 113 -32.53 -32.63 29.11
C THR A 113 -32.37 -31.17 29.59
N PRO A 114 -33.23 -30.59 30.45
CA PRO A 114 -33.03 -29.23 30.93
C PRO A 114 -31.75 -29.04 31.75
N VAL A 115 -31.28 -30.08 32.45
CA VAL A 115 -30.00 -30.04 33.19
C VAL A 115 -28.83 -29.97 32.19
N PHE A 116 -28.83 -30.86 31.20
CA PHE A 116 -27.83 -30.88 30.13
C PHE A 116 -27.82 -29.57 29.33
N LEU A 117 -29.00 -29.02 29.01
CA LEU A 117 -29.15 -27.74 28.33
C LEU A 117 -28.53 -26.59 29.15
N ARG A 118 -28.75 -26.54 30.47
CA ARG A 118 -28.12 -25.51 31.33
C ARG A 118 -26.60 -25.61 31.35
N HIS A 119 -26.03 -26.82 31.42
CA HIS A 119 -24.59 -27.03 31.30
C HIS A 119 -24.06 -26.56 29.93
N SER A 120 -24.81 -26.84 28.87
CA SER A 120 -24.49 -26.44 27.50
C SER A 120 -24.52 -24.92 27.32
N ILE A 121 -25.52 -24.24 27.88
CA ILE A 121 -25.58 -22.78 27.94
C ILE A 121 -24.36 -22.22 28.68
N GLY A 122 -23.97 -22.80 29.81
CA GLY A 122 -22.78 -22.40 30.55
C GLY A 122 -21.48 -22.53 29.75
N ALA A 123 -21.31 -23.64 29.03
CA ALA A 123 -20.15 -23.86 28.17
C ALA A 123 -20.11 -22.90 26.98
N MET A 124 -21.24 -22.66 26.31
CA MET A 124 -21.36 -21.68 25.22
C MET A 124 -21.11 -20.25 25.69
N ARG A 125 -21.62 -19.87 26.86
CA ARG A 125 -21.35 -18.56 27.49
C ARG A 125 -19.84 -18.36 27.70
N LYS A 126 -19.13 -19.38 28.17
CA LYS A 126 -17.67 -19.32 28.34
C LYS A 126 -16.96 -19.06 27.02
N GLN A 127 -17.35 -19.77 25.95
CA GLN A 127 -16.81 -19.56 24.61
C GLN A 127 -17.06 -18.14 24.09
N LEU A 128 -18.28 -17.61 24.25
CA LEU A 128 -18.62 -16.23 23.87
C LEU A 128 -17.79 -15.19 24.63
N ILE A 129 -17.53 -15.40 25.93
CA ILE A 129 -16.65 -14.53 26.72
C ILE A 129 -15.20 -14.57 26.19
N ASP A 130 -14.72 -15.75 25.79
CA ASP A 130 -13.39 -15.87 25.18
C ASP A 130 -13.32 -15.19 23.80
N HIS A 131 -14.41 -15.21 23.03
CA HIS A 131 -14.55 -14.41 21.81
C HIS A 131 -14.53 -12.90 22.10
N GLN A 132 -15.24 -12.41 23.13
CA GLN A 132 -15.18 -11.00 23.54
C GLN A 132 -13.74 -10.58 23.88
N ARG A 133 -12.98 -11.43 24.60
CA ARG A 133 -11.57 -11.18 24.87
C ARG A 133 -10.75 -11.12 23.58
N THR A 134 -11.07 -11.97 22.61
CA THR A 134 -10.40 -12.01 21.30
C THR A 134 -10.67 -10.74 20.49
N VAL A 135 -11.92 -10.27 20.46
CA VAL A 135 -12.31 -9.00 19.84
C VAL A 135 -11.60 -7.82 20.51
N ALA A 136 -11.57 -7.79 21.84
CA ALA A 136 -10.86 -6.75 22.59
C ALA A 136 -9.35 -6.72 22.28
N ARG A 137 -8.71 -7.89 22.13
CA ARG A 137 -7.31 -7.99 21.68
C ARG A 137 -7.11 -7.45 20.27
N GLN A 138 -7.99 -7.81 19.31
CA GLN A 138 -7.91 -7.27 17.94
C GLN A 138 -8.06 -5.75 17.92
N ARG A 139 -8.96 -5.19 18.73
CA ARG A 139 -9.07 -3.74 18.84
C ARG A 139 -7.81 -3.07 19.34
N GLY A 140 -7.15 -3.63 20.35
CA GLY A 140 -5.85 -3.12 20.81
C GLY A 140 -4.75 -3.20 19.74
N ARG A 141 -4.87 -4.10 18.76
CA ARG A 141 -3.97 -4.17 17.60
C ARG A 141 -4.24 -3.05 16.57
N ASP A 142 -5.52 -2.66 16.45
CA ASP A 142 -6.06 -1.75 15.44
C ASP A 142 -6.47 -0.37 16.01
N ASP A 143 -5.84 0.11 17.08
CA ASP A 143 -6.20 1.38 17.76
C ASP A 143 -6.33 2.59 16.81
N ASP A 144 -5.51 2.63 15.75
CA ASP A 144 -5.56 3.68 14.73
C ASP A 144 -6.83 3.58 13.85
N ALA A 145 -7.32 2.36 13.59
CA ALA A 145 -8.52 2.10 12.83
C ALA A 145 -9.79 2.57 13.55
N ARG A 146 -9.84 2.39 14.88
CA ARG A 146 -10.98 2.76 15.72
C ARG A 146 -11.32 4.25 15.62
N ARG A 147 -10.31 5.09 15.42
CA ARG A 147 -10.49 6.55 15.27
C ARG A 147 -11.12 6.94 13.94
N LEU A 148 -11.11 6.04 12.96
CA LEU A 148 -11.58 6.28 11.60
C LEU A 148 -13.04 5.85 11.38
N VAL A 149 -13.64 5.16 12.36
CA VAL A 149 -14.98 4.60 12.26
C VAL A 149 -15.97 5.47 13.04
N GLN A 150 -17.06 5.87 12.38
CA GLN A 150 -18.14 6.60 13.05
C GLN A 150 -18.93 5.64 13.93
N LYS A 151 -19.07 5.98 15.21
CA LYS A 151 -19.93 5.22 16.13
C LYS A 151 -21.39 5.54 15.86
N GLY A 152 -22.23 4.51 15.89
CA GLY A 152 -23.67 4.61 15.83
C GLY A 152 -24.30 3.31 15.35
N SER A 153 -25.57 3.14 15.67
CA SER A 153 -26.36 2.00 15.27
C SER A 153 -27.49 2.39 14.31
N LEU A 154 -28.03 1.38 13.66
CA LEU A 154 -29.24 1.35 12.84
C LEU A 154 -30.16 0.28 13.40
N ASP A 155 -31.47 0.43 13.21
CA ASP A 155 -32.40 -0.66 13.46
C ASP A 155 -32.23 -1.73 12.38
N ARG A 156 -31.86 -2.96 12.78
CA ARG A 156 -31.55 -4.03 11.84
C ARG A 156 -32.76 -4.46 11.04
N LYS A 157 -33.95 -4.55 11.66
CA LYS A 157 -35.19 -4.97 10.99
C LYS A 157 -35.61 -3.94 9.94
N ALA A 158 -35.56 -2.66 10.27
CA ALA A 158 -35.82 -1.57 9.33
C ALA A 158 -34.82 -1.58 8.16
N THR A 159 -33.54 -1.80 8.46
CA THR A 159 -32.48 -1.85 7.43
C THR A 159 -32.67 -3.03 6.46
N LEU A 160 -33.06 -4.21 6.97
CA LEU A 160 -33.35 -5.37 6.13
C LEU A 160 -34.57 -5.13 5.23
N ILE A 161 -35.61 -4.47 5.74
CA ILE A 161 -36.77 -4.06 4.93
C ILE A 161 -36.33 -3.10 3.82
N ASP A 162 -35.51 -2.10 4.14
CA ASP A 162 -34.98 -1.16 3.14
C ASP A 162 -34.17 -1.86 2.04
N LEU A 163 -33.32 -2.82 2.42
CA LEU A 163 -32.56 -3.64 1.46
C LEU A 163 -33.45 -4.52 0.58
N GLN A 164 -34.53 -5.09 1.15
CA GLN A 164 -35.48 -5.91 0.41
C GLN A 164 -36.30 -5.06 -0.58
N VAL A 165 -36.74 -3.87 -0.16
CA VAL A 165 -37.46 -2.94 -1.03
C VAL A 165 -36.57 -2.48 -2.19
N ASP A 166 -35.29 -2.20 -1.92
CA ASP A 166 -34.33 -1.80 -2.96
C ASP A 166 -34.16 -2.86 -4.06
N GLU A 167 -34.04 -4.12 -3.66
CA GLU A 167 -33.93 -5.24 -4.61
C GLU A 167 -35.16 -5.40 -5.50
N LEU A 168 -36.35 -5.25 -4.90
CA LEU A 168 -37.61 -5.33 -5.64
C LEU A 168 -37.77 -4.20 -6.67
N GLN A 169 -37.06 -3.09 -6.51
CA GLN A 169 -37.13 -1.94 -7.42
C GLN A 169 -36.23 -2.07 -8.66
N GLY A 170 -35.34 -3.08 -8.74
CA GLY A 170 -34.68 -3.61 -9.95
C GLY A 170 -33.75 -2.66 -10.73
N ASP A 171 -34.26 -1.50 -11.15
CA ASP A 171 -33.60 -0.52 -12.03
C ASP A 171 -32.86 0.59 -11.26
N LYS A 172 -33.03 0.68 -9.94
CA LYS A 172 -32.40 1.72 -9.10
C LYS A 172 -31.84 1.12 -7.81
N GLN A 173 -30.81 0.28 -7.92
CA GLN A 173 -30.08 -0.20 -6.74
C GLN A 173 -29.51 0.99 -5.98
N ARG A 174 -30.16 1.34 -4.87
CA ARG A 174 -29.72 2.36 -3.92
C ARG A 174 -28.55 1.83 -3.09
N PHE A 175 -28.52 0.51 -2.87
CA PHE A 175 -27.50 -0.15 -2.09
C PHE A 175 -26.75 -1.20 -2.92
N MET A 176 -25.43 -1.25 -2.77
CA MET A 176 -24.54 -2.16 -3.50
C MET A 176 -24.11 -3.38 -2.65
N VAL A 177 -24.83 -3.67 -1.57
CA VAL A 177 -24.51 -4.72 -0.60
C VAL A 177 -24.59 -6.11 -1.24
N LYS A 178 -23.54 -6.92 -1.08
CA LYS A 178 -23.48 -8.31 -1.56
C LYS A 178 -24.45 -9.22 -0.81
N SER A 179 -24.88 -10.30 -1.47
CA SER A 179 -25.76 -11.31 -0.86
C SER A 179 -25.17 -11.93 0.41
N SER A 180 -23.87 -12.24 0.42
CA SER A 180 -23.19 -12.78 1.61
C SER A 180 -23.21 -11.80 2.79
N VAL A 181 -23.08 -10.50 2.52
CA VAL A 181 -23.15 -9.47 3.56
C VAL A 181 -24.59 -9.26 4.02
N ARG A 182 -25.58 -9.38 3.12
CA ARG A 182 -26.99 -9.35 3.50
C ARG A 182 -27.33 -10.53 4.43
N GLU A 183 -26.94 -11.73 4.06
CA GLU A 183 -27.11 -12.93 4.89
C GLU A 183 -26.43 -12.75 6.25
N TRP A 184 -25.21 -12.19 6.26
CA TRP A 184 -24.52 -11.84 7.49
C TRP A 184 -25.27 -10.81 8.33
N ILE A 185 -25.89 -9.78 7.73
CA ILE A 185 -26.73 -8.80 8.45
C ILE A 185 -27.99 -9.47 9.01
N GLU A 186 -28.65 -10.30 8.21
CA GLU A 186 -29.87 -11.02 8.57
C GLU A 186 -29.66 -11.93 9.78
N HIS A 187 -28.54 -12.65 9.80
CA HIS A 187 -28.19 -13.57 10.88
C HIS A 187 -27.47 -12.89 12.05
N GLY A 188 -27.33 -11.56 12.08
CA GLY A 188 -26.67 -10.85 13.19
C GLY A 188 -27.43 -10.87 14.53
N GLY A 189 -28.61 -11.50 14.58
CA GLY A 189 -29.49 -11.53 15.75
C GLY A 189 -30.58 -10.45 15.71
N GLU A 190 -31.21 -10.18 16.85
CA GLU A 190 -32.22 -9.11 16.95
C GLU A 190 -31.63 -7.79 17.46
N GLY A 191 -32.20 -6.67 17.01
CA GLY A 191 -31.88 -5.33 17.52
C GLY A 191 -31.08 -4.46 16.57
N GLU A 192 -29.91 -4.01 17.05
CA GLU A 192 -29.10 -2.97 16.41
C GLU A 192 -28.07 -3.54 15.42
N LEU A 193 -27.81 -2.78 14.36
CA LEU A 193 -26.75 -3.00 13.36
C LEU A 193 -25.76 -1.83 13.42
N SER A 194 -24.47 -2.12 13.36
CA SER A 194 -23.42 -1.11 13.23
C SER A 194 -23.61 -0.28 11.96
N ARG A 195 -23.85 1.02 12.14
CA ARG A 195 -24.02 1.96 11.01
C ARG A 195 -22.79 2.01 10.13
N ALA A 196 -21.61 1.94 10.74
CA ALA A 196 -20.36 1.92 10.01
C ALA A 196 -20.20 0.65 9.18
N ALA A 197 -20.59 -0.51 9.73
CA ALA A 197 -20.54 -1.77 8.99
C ALA A 197 -21.45 -1.71 7.76
N PHE A 198 -22.69 -1.24 7.94
CA PHE A 198 -23.63 -1.06 6.84
C PHE A 198 -23.10 -0.10 5.75
N ASN A 199 -22.64 1.09 6.14
CA ASN A 199 -22.14 2.08 5.19
C ASN A 199 -20.88 1.62 4.44
N LEU A 200 -19.99 0.86 5.10
CA LEU A 200 -18.79 0.32 4.46
C LEU A 200 -19.09 -0.89 3.58
N ALA A 201 -20.08 -1.71 3.93
CA ALA A 201 -20.59 -2.77 3.08
C ALA A 201 -21.20 -2.22 1.78
N ASP A 202 -21.85 -1.06 1.84
CA ASP A 202 -22.38 -0.37 0.67
C ASP A 202 -21.27 0.28 -0.18
N ALA A 203 -20.31 0.97 0.47
CA ALA A 203 -19.24 1.69 -0.22
C ALA A 203 -18.14 0.78 -0.80
N TYR A 204 -17.85 -0.35 -0.15
CA TYR A 204 -16.77 -1.29 -0.50
C TYR A 204 -17.27 -2.75 -0.46
N PRO A 205 -18.22 -3.13 -1.33
CA PRO A 205 -18.97 -4.37 -1.20
C PRO A 205 -18.12 -5.64 -1.34
N GLU A 206 -17.11 -5.63 -2.22
CA GLU A 206 -16.23 -6.78 -2.41
C GLU A 206 -15.26 -6.95 -1.24
N GLU A 207 -14.61 -5.86 -0.82
CA GLU A 207 -13.64 -5.89 0.27
C GLU A 207 -14.31 -6.21 1.62
N PHE A 208 -15.52 -5.69 1.84
CA PHE A 208 -16.29 -6.01 3.04
C PHE A 208 -16.76 -7.47 3.04
N ALA A 209 -17.31 -7.96 1.91
CA ALA A 209 -17.72 -9.36 1.77
C ALA A 209 -16.56 -10.34 1.95
N ALA A 210 -15.37 -9.98 1.47
CA ALA A 210 -14.16 -10.77 1.72
C ALA A 210 -13.77 -10.75 3.20
N ALA A 211 -13.87 -9.60 3.87
CA ALA A 211 -13.45 -9.44 5.26
C ALA A 211 -14.34 -10.17 6.28
N ILE A 212 -15.61 -10.46 5.97
CA ILE A 212 -16.46 -11.28 6.86
C ILE A 212 -16.14 -12.77 6.81
N MET A 213 -15.31 -13.22 5.86
CA MET A 213 -14.90 -14.63 5.79
C MET A 213 -13.87 -14.98 6.88
N PRO A 214 -13.97 -16.14 7.56
CA PRO A 214 -13.03 -16.53 8.61
C PRO A 214 -11.56 -16.59 8.15
N ALA A 215 -11.33 -16.99 6.89
CA ALA A 215 -10.00 -17.12 6.29
C ALA A 215 -9.53 -15.85 5.54
N ALA A 216 -10.15 -14.70 5.78
CA ALA A 216 -9.76 -13.47 5.10
C ALA A 216 -8.35 -13.03 5.51
N ALA A 217 -7.51 -12.70 4.52
CA ALA A 217 -6.15 -12.20 4.75
C ALA A 217 -6.10 -10.94 5.63
N THR A 218 -7.19 -10.17 5.65
CA THR A 218 -7.38 -9.02 6.53
C THR A 218 -7.23 -9.36 8.02
N TRP A 219 -7.45 -10.63 8.41
CA TRP A 219 -7.32 -11.13 9.77
C TRP A 219 -6.08 -11.98 10.02
N ASP A 220 -5.15 -12.07 9.06
CA ASP A 220 -3.96 -12.89 9.20
C ASP A 220 -3.18 -12.57 10.48
N GLY A 221 -2.90 -13.63 11.24
CA GLY A 221 -2.26 -13.56 12.55
C GLY A 221 -3.08 -12.84 13.63
N GLY A 222 -4.38 -12.65 13.41
CA GLY A 222 -5.30 -12.01 14.35
C GLY A 222 -5.93 -13.01 15.32
N TRP A 223 -6.84 -13.84 14.84
CA TRP A 223 -7.75 -14.63 15.70
C TRP A 223 -7.03 -15.62 16.63
N GLN A 224 -5.98 -16.26 16.14
CA GLN A 224 -5.35 -17.44 16.78
C GLN A 224 -4.04 -17.13 17.53
N ILE A 225 -3.49 -15.91 17.39
CA ILE A 225 -2.18 -15.59 17.98
C ILE A 225 -2.38 -14.99 19.38
N PRO A 226 -1.84 -15.62 20.44
CA PRO A 226 -1.93 -15.10 21.81
C PRO A 226 -0.98 -13.92 22.04
N GLU A 227 0.10 -13.82 21.26
CA GLU A 227 1.12 -12.77 21.39
C GLU A 227 0.80 -11.52 20.55
N TRP A 228 1.05 -10.36 21.14
CA TRP A 228 0.71 -9.06 20.57
C TRP A 228 1.70 -8.64 19.48
N ASN A 229 1.24 -8.51 18.23
CA ASN A 229 1.99 -7.91 17.13
C ASN A 229 1.17 -6.77 16.51
N LYS A 230 1.59 -5.52 16.75
CA LYS A 230 0.97 -4.34 16.13
C LYS A 230 0.96 -4.49 14.61
N LEU A 231 -0.20 -4.30 13.99
CA LEU A 231 -0.29 -4.32 12.54
C LEU A 231 0.40 -3.07 11.98
N LEU A 232 1.46 -3.26 11.20
CA LEU A 232 2.23 -2.17 10.62
C LEU A 232 1.79 -1.91 9.18
N LYS A 233 1.57 -0.63 8.88
CA LYS A 233 1.26 -0.18 7.54
C LYS A 233 2.43 -0.48 6.59
N PRO A 234 2.19 -1.11 5.43
CA PRO A 234 3.24 -1.37 4.46
C PRO A 234 3.83 -0.06 3.90
N THR A 235 5.14 -0.04 3.67
CA THR A 235 5.85 1.12 3.11
C THR A 235 6.51 0.74 1.79
N VAL A 236 6.28 1.55 0.76
CA VAL A 236 6.87 1.36 -0.57
C VAL A 236 8.09 2.24 -0.69
N ARG A 237 9.27 1.62 -0.74
CA ARG A 237 10.52 2.35 -1.00
C ARG A 237 10.58 2.77 -2.47
N TYR A 238 10.95 4.02 -2.72
CA TYR A 238 11.17 4.51 -4.08
C TYR A 238 12.18 3.64 -4.82
N ARG A 239 11.76 3.09 -5.95
CA ARG A 239 12.67 2.54 -6.95
C ARG A 239 12.81 3.60 -8.03
N SER A 240 14.01 4.16 -8.17
CA SER A 240 14.32 5.09 -9.25
C SER A 240 13.90 4.47 -10.59
N PRO A 241 13.12 5.18 -11.43
CA PRO A 241 12.68 4.68 -12.72
C PRO A 241 13.84 4.61 -13.73
N ILE A 242 15.01 5.15 -13.36
CA ILE A 242 16.21 5.17 -14.18
C ILE A 242 16.94 3.85 -13.98
N THR A 243 16.95 3.04 -15.04
CA THR A 243 17.73 1.80 -15.09
C THR A 243 19.23 2.11 -14.97
N ARG A 244 20.04 1.11 -14.62
CA ARG A 244 21.49 1.32 -14.46
C ARG A 244 22.13 1.85 -15.75
N ASP A 245 21.66 1.40 -16.90
CA ASP A 245 22.16 1.79 -18.21
C ASP A 245 21.80 3.24 -18.54
N GLN A 246 20.56 3.66 -18.25
CA GLN A 246 20.12 5.04 -18.40
C GLN A 246 20.88 6.02 -17.49
N ARG A 247 21.37 5.57 -16.32
CA ARG A 247 22.20 6.43 -15.46
C ARG A 247 23.56 6.72 -16.09
N PHE A 248 24.19 5.72 -16.68
CA PHE A 248 25.47 5.91 -17.38
C PHE A 248 25.28 6.77 -18.63
N GLU A 249 24.16 6.60 -19.33
CA GLU A 249 23.78 7.43 -20.47
C GLU A 249 23.58 8.90 -20.07
N LEU A 250 22.84 9.19 -19.01
CA LEU A 250 22.61 10.56 -18.53
C LEU A 250 23.90 11.25 -18.04
N ILE A 251 24.76 10.54 -17.32
CA ILE A 251 26.04 11.10 -16.86
C ILE A 251 26.99 11.28 -18.04
N GLY A 252 27.04 10.32 -18.95
CA GLY A 252 27.89 10.37 -20.12
C GLY A 252 27.51 11.49 -21.09
N THR A 253 26.20 11.68 -21.33
CA THR A 253 25.68 12.82 -22.13
C THR A 253 26.00 14.17 -21.50
N LEU A 254 25.86 14.29 -20.17
CA LEU A 254 26.24 15.50 -19.43
C LEU A 254 27.74 15.81 -19.57
N PHE A 255 28.61 14.81 -19.40
CA PHE A 255 30.06 15.00 -19.56
C PHE A 255 30.42 15.39 -20.99
N MET A 256 29.78 14.79 -21.99
CA MET A 256 29.99 15.14 -23.40
C MET A 256 29.52 16.58 -23.70
N ALA A 257 28.41 17.03 -23.12
CA ALA A 257 27.92 18.39 -23.26
C ALA A 257 28.87 19.42 -22.63
N ILE A 258 29.38 19.14 -21.43
CA ILE A 258 30.36 20.02 -20.76
C ILE A 258 31.68 20.04 -21.55
N ALA A 259 32.16 18.88 -22.01
CA ALA A 259 33.35 18.80 -22.85
C ALA A 259 33.21 19.61 -24.14
N CYS A 260 32.05 19.53 -24.80
CA CYS A 260 31.73 20.33 -25.98
C CYS A 260 31.82 21.83 -25.66
N PHE A 261 31.20 22.28 -24.58
CA PHE A 261 31.26 23.68 -24.16
C PHE A 261 32.70 24.16 -23.89
N VAL A 262 33.50 23.36 -23.18
CA VAL A 262 34.90 23.71 -22.86
C VAL A 262 35.74 23.80 -24.14
N LEU A 263 35.64 22.81 -25.03
CA LEU A 263 36.50 22.72 -26.22
C LEU A 263 36.07 23.65 -27.36
N VAL A 264 34.77 23.93 -27.51
CA VAL A 264 34.25 24.73 -28.63
C VAL A 264 34.07 26.20 -28.27
N VAL A 265 33.82 26.50 -26.99
CA VAL A 265 33.58 27.89 -26.55
C VAL A 265 34.77 28.42 -25.76
N ILE A 266 35.11 27.79 -24.64
CA ILE A 266 36.14 28.32 -23.73
C ILE A 266 37.52 28.33 -24.39
N GLY A 267 37.91 27.20 -25.00
CA GLY A 267 39.22 27.07 -25.65
C GLY A 267 39.48 28.14 -26.71
N PRO A 268 38.58 28.32 -27.71
CA PRO A 268 38.71 29.35 -28.73
C PRO A 268 38.70 30.77 -28.18
N VAL A 269 37.91 31.09 -27.15
CA VAL A 269 37.93 32.41 -26.50
C VAL A 269 39.30 32.68 -25.86
N VAL A 270 39.85 31.70 -25.14
CA VAL A 270 41.18 31.82 -24.54
C VAL A 270 42.26 31.94 -25.62
N THR A 271 42.16 31.18 -26.73
CA THR A 271 43.05 31.36 -27.89
C THR A 271 42.96 32.77 -28.46
N ALA A 272 41.75 33.29 -28.76
CA ALA A 272 41.58 34.62 -29.34
C ALA A 272 42.16 35.72 -28.44
N THR A 273 41.89 35.64 -27.13
CA THR A 273 42.42 36.61 -26.15
C THR A 273 43.94 36.55 -26.03
N ALA A 274 44.54 35.36 -26.02
CA ALA A 274 45.98 35.19 -25.98
C ALA A 274 46.65 35.69 -27.28
N THR A 275 46.07 35.37 -28.44
CA THR A 275 46.57 35.85 -29.75
C THR A 275 46.52 37.38 -29.85
N ALA A 276 45.42 38.01 -29.40
CA ALA A 276 45.32 39.47 -29.35
C ALA A 276 46.42 40.08 -28.46
N ARG A 277 46.66 39.49 -27.27
CA ARG A 277 47.68 39.96 -26.33
C ARG A 277 49.10 39.86 -26.87
N GLU A 278 49.47 38.74 -27.50
CA GLU A 278 50.80 38.58 -28.14
C GLU A 278 51.00 39.57 -29.30
N ARG A 279 49.91 39.96 -29.97
CA ARG A 279 49.98 40.96 -31.04
C ARG A 279 50.15 42.38 -30.50
N GLU A 280 49.39 42.75 -29.46
CA GLU A 280 49.57 44.03 -28.74
C GLU A 280 50.98 44.16 -28.16
N ALA A 281 51.56 43.07 -27.66
CA ALA A 281 52.92 43.03 -27.15
C ALA A 281 54.00 43.08 -28.25
N GLY A 282 53.63 43.00 -29.54
CA GLY A 282 54.56 43.03 -30.66
C GLY A 282 55.48 41.80 -30.78
N THR A 283 55.17 40.71 -30.08
CA THR A 283 55.98 39.48 -30.05
C THR A 283 55.73 38.59 -31.26
N LEU A 284 54.53 38.66 -31.85
CA LEU A 284 54.10 37.89 -33.01
C LEU A 284 54.97 38.07 -34.27
N PRO A 285 55.31 39.31 -34.70
CA PRO A 285 56.23 39.53 -35.83
C PRO A 285 57.66 39.06 -35.54
N VAL A 286 58.13 39.18 -34.29
CA VAL A 286 59.47 38.76 -33.87
C VAL A 286 59.61 37.24 -33.97
N LEU A 287 58.59 36.49 -33.55
CA LEU A 287 58.58 35.02 -33.64
C LEU A 287 58.56 34.50 -35.09
N ARG A 288 57.99 35.27 -36.03
CA ARG A 288 58.06 34.95 -37.47
C ARG A 288 59.44 35.23 -38.05
N MET A 289 60.15 36.24 -37.53
CA MET A 289 61.53 36.55 -37.95
C MET A 289 62.56 35.54 -37.42
N THR A 290 62.28 34.83 -36.32
CA THR A 290 63.15 33.77 -35.78
C THR A 290 63.06 32.43 -36.54
N GLY A 291 62.38 32.39 -37.70
CA GLY A 291 62.31 31.21 -38.57
C GLY A 291 61.32 30.14 -38.14
N MET A 292 60.42 30.44 -37.19
CA MET A 292 59.38 29.52 -36.74
C MET A 292 58.30 29.38 -37.81
N SER A 293 57.93 28.14 -38.14
CA SER A 293 56.89 27.90 -39.15
C SER A 293 55.53 28.41 -38.67
N ALA A 294 54.68 28.86 -39.59
CA ALA A 294 53.34 29.36 -39.25
C ALA A 294 52.48 28.30 -38.54
N ASN A 295 52.73 27.01 -38.83
CA ASN A 295 52.04 25.89 -38.20
C ASN A 295 52.48 25.66 -36.74
N ASP A 296 53.79 25.73 -36.47
CA ASP A 296 54.31 25.57 -35.10
C ASP A 296 53.84 26.73 -34.21
N LEU A 297 53.77 27.94 -34.78
CA LEU A 297 53.28 29.13 -34.08
C LEU A 297 51.79 28.99 -33.74
N ALA A 298 50.98 28.53 -34.70
CA ALA A 298 49.56 28.26 -34.46
C ALA A 298 49.37 27.18 -33.38
N LEU A 299 50.16 26.11 -33.42
CA LEU A 299 50.09 25.03 -32.42
C LEU A 299 50.49 25.54 -31.02
N ALA A 300 51.53 26.38 -30.91
CA ALA A 300 51.92 26.99 -29.65
C ALA A 300 50.83 27.91 -29.07
N MET A 301 50.14 28.67 -29.93
CA MET A 301 49.02 29.55 -29.53
C MET A 301 47.73 28.82 -29.18
N ILE A 302 47.53 27.62 -29.75
CA ILE A 302 46.39 26.75 -29.42
C ILE A 302 46.68 26.00 -28.12
N VAL A 303 47.86 25.42 -27.95
CA VAL A 303 48.15 24.52 -26.83
C VAL A 303 48.52 25.29 -25.55
N GLY A 304 49.40 26.29 -25.64
CA GLY A 304 49.98 26.96 -24.46
C GLY A 304 48.95 27.63 -23.56
N PRO A 305 48.10 28.52 -24.09
CA PRO A 305 47.05 29.18 -23.31
C PRO A 305 45.93 28.22 -22.83
N ASN A 306 45.73 27.10 -23.53
CA ASN A 306 44.59 26.20 -23.30
C ASN A 306 44.92 24.91 -22.55
N VAL A 307 46.11 24.75 -21.96
CA VAL A 307 46.50 23.48 -21.29
C VAL A 307 45.42 22.98 -20.33
N PHE A 308 44.86 23.85 -19.50
CA PHE A 308 43.79 23.47 -18.55
C PHE A 308 42.45 23.15 -19.24
N ALA A 309 42.09 23.89 -20.30
CA ALA A 309 40.87 23.65 -21.07
C ALA A 309 40.96 22.33 -21.86
N LEU A 310 42.13 22.00 -22.42
CA LEU A 310 42.39 20.76 -23.13
C LEU A 310 42.39 19.55 -22.19
N VAL A 311 43.02 19.66 -21.02
CA VAL A 311 43.04 18.58 -20.02
C VAL A 311 41.64 18.35 -19.44
N LEU A 312 40.92 19.41 -19.08
CA LEU A 312 39.56 19.30 -18.55
C LEU A 312 38.57 18.82 -19.61
N GLY A 313 38.57 19.44 -20.79
CA GLY A 313 37.69 19.06 -21.89
C GLY A 313 37.97 17.64 -22.39
N GLY A 314 39.23 17.27 -22.52
CA GLY A 314 39.65 15.93 -22.91
C GLY A 314 39.31 14.84 -21.90
N SER A 315 39.51 15.09 -20.60
CA SER A 315 39.15 14.12 -19.55
C SER A 315 37.64 13.92 -19.42
N LEU A 316 36.85 14.99 -19.57
CA LEU A 316 35.38 14.91 -19.61
C LEU A 316 34.89 14.22 -20.89
N LEU A 317 35.50 14.51 -22.04
CA LEU A 317 35.16 13.85 -23.31
C LEU A 317 35.43 12.35 -23.25
N LEU A 318 36.61 11.96 -22.76
CA LEU A 318 37.00 10.55 -22.63
C LEU A 318 36.08 9.83 -21.65
N SER A 319 35.84 10.43 -20.49
CA SER A 319 34.97 9.84 -19.45
C SER A 319 33.52 9.74 -19.93
N GLY A 320 33.01 10.77 -20.61
CA GLY A 320 31.67 10.77 -21.21
C GLY A 320 31.52 9.72 -22.31
N ALA A 321 32.51 9.59 -23.18
CA ALA A 321 32.54 8.59 -24.25
C ALA A 321 32.58 7.16 -23.70
N VAL A 322 33.37 6.90 -22.65
CA VAL A 322 33.40 5.59 -21.98
C VAL A 322 32.06 5.26 -21.34
N LEU A 323 31.44 6.21 -20.62
CA LEU A 323 30.14 5.99 -19.99
C LEU A 323 29.02 5.72 -21.01
N LEU A 324 29.03 6.43 -22.14
CA LEU A 324 28.09 6.21 -23.23
C LEU A 324 28.36 4.89 -23.98
N ALA A 325 29.63 4.51 -24.15
CA ALA A 325 30.00 3.23 -24.74
C ALA A 325 29.52 2.05 -23.90
N LEU A 326 29.64 2.14 -22.57
CA LEU A 326 29.13 1.15 -21.62
C LEU A 326 27.60 1.03 -21.64
N SER A 327 26.88 2.07 -22.08
CA SER A 327 25.42 2.04 -22.26
C SER A 327 24.96 1.44 -23.60
N GLY A 328 25.87 0.93 -24.44
CA GLY A 328 25.55 0.27 -25.72
C GLY A 328 25.56 1.19 -26.95
N HIS A 329 25.92 2.48 -26.79
CA HIS A 329 25.89 3.48 -27.87
C HIS A 329 27.20 3.65 -28.65
N VAL A 330 28.07 2.62 -28.67
CA VAL A 330 29.45 2.70 -29.25
C VAL A 330 29.45 3.21 -30.70
N VAL A 331 28.54 2.72 -31.54
CA VAL A 331 28.46 3.11 -32.96
C VAL A 331 27.90 4.54 -33.13
N GLY A 332 26.99 4.95 -32.24
CA GLY A 332 26.41 6.29 -32.23
C GLY A 332 27.36 7.39 -31.75
N LEU A 333 28.48 7.03 -31.11
CA LEU A 333 29.47 7.96 -30.56
C LEU A 333 30.53 8.42 -31.57
N VAL A 334 30.78 7.64 -32.63
CA VAL A 334 31.86 7.93 -33.57
C VAL A 334 31.64 9.26 -34.28
N LEU A 335 30.43 9.46 -34.83
CA LEU A 335 30.07 10.68 -35.54
C LEU A 335 30.14 11.95 -34.65
N PRO A 336 29.52 12.01 -33.45
CA PRO A 336 29.55 13.21 -32.63
C PRO A 336 30.95 13.53 -32.09
N VAL A 337 31.77 12.52 -31.76
CA VAL A 337 33.16 12.75 -31.33
C VAL A 337 34.00 13.29 -32.48
N VAL A 338 33.91 12.70 -33.68
CA VAL A 338 34.62 13.18 -34.87
C VAL A 338 34.20 14.61 -35.23
N LEU A 339 32.89 14.90 -35.19
CA LEU A 339 32.36 16.22 -35.46
C LEU A 339 32.83 17.24 -34.41
N LEU A 340 32.86 16.86 -33.13
CA LEU A 340 33.36 17.72 -32.06
C LEU A 340 34.85 18.06 -32.26
N LEU A 341 35.68 17.07 -32.60
CA LEU A 341 37.11 17.30 -32.85
C LEU A 341 37.33 18.21 -34.07
N ALA A 342 36.59 17.98 -35.15
CA ALA A 342 36.65 18.82 -36.35
C ALA A 342 36.19 20.26 -36.05
N LEU A 343 35.11 20.41 -35.29
CA LEU A 343 34.57 21.72 -34.92
C LEU A 343 35.52 22.47 -33.99
N ALA A 344 36.09 21.80 -32.99
CA ALA A 344 37.08 22.41 -32.08
C ALA A 344 38.33 22.88 -32.84
N ALA A 345 38.84 22.09 -33.78
CA ALA A 345 39.96 22.50 -34.62
C ALA A 345 39.62 23.74 -35.47
N ALA A 346 38.43 23.76 -36.09
CA ALA A 346 37.97 24.90 -36.89
C ALA A 346 37.75 26.16 -36.04
N THR A 347 37.21 26.04 -34.82
CA THR A 347 36.98 27.18 -33.93
C THR A 347 38.29 27.76 -33.40
N HIS A 348 39.29 26.95 -33.12
CA HIS A 348 40.62 27.46 -32.75
C HIS A 348 41.32 28.21 -33.89
N LEU A 349 41.22 27.73 -35.13
CA LEU A 349 41.79 28.42 -36.30
C LEU A 349 41.07 29.74 -36.59
N THR A 350 39.74 29.77 -36.48
CA THR A 350 38.95 31.00 -36.63
C THR A 350 39.20 31.99 -35.49
N ALA A 351 39.41 31.51 -34.25
CA ALA A 351 39.78 32.36 -33.12
C ALA A 351 41.14 33.06 -33.31
N ILE A 352 42.14 32.37 -33.87
CA ILE A 352 43.42 32.99 -34.26
C ILE A 352 43.16 34.09 -35.30
N GLY A 353 42.37 33.79 -36.34
CA GLY A 353 42.01 34.77 -37.37
C GLY A 353 41.23 35.98 -36.85
N LEU A 354 40.33 35.78 -35.88
CA LEU A 354 39.57 36.85 -35.23
C LEU A 354 40.45 37.69 -34.31
N GLY A 355 41.34 37.07 -33.53
CA GLY A 355 42.38 37.77 -32.76
C GLY A 355 43.27 38.62 -33.67
N ASP A 356 43.54 38.14 -34.88
CA ASP A 356 44.25 38.89 -35.91
C ASP A 356 43.42 40.03 -36.54
N ALA A 357 42.11 39.90 -36.65
CA ALA A 357 41.24 40.89 -37.30
C ALA A 357 40.80 42.02 -36.37
N LEU A 358 40.55 41.74 -35.08
CA LEU A 358 39.99 42.72 -34.12
C LEU A 358 40.91 43.92 -33.84
N LEU A 359 42.22 43.78 -34.05
CA LEU A 359 43.21 44.87 -33.87
C LEU A 359 43.44 45.72 -35.13
N LEU A 360 42.94 45.31 -36.30
CA LEU A 360 42.99 46.14 -37.52
C LEU A 360 41.92 47.25 -37.53
N GLN A 361 40.98 47.23 -36.57
CA GLN A 361 39.96 48.28 -36.40
C GLN A 361 40.29 49.27 -35.29
N SER A 362 41.33 49.03 -34.48
CA SER A 362 41.76 49.91 -33.37
C SER A 362 43.07 50.67 -33.64
N MET A 363 43.69 50.47 -34.80
CA MET A 363 44.67 51.37 -35.42
C MET A 363 43.99 52.20 -36.50
#